data_AF-D9PN61-F1
#
_entry.id   AF-D9PN61-F1
#
_cell.length_a   1.000
_cell.length_b   1.000
_cell.length_c   1.000
_cell.angle_alpha   90.00
_cell.angle_beta   90.00
_cell.angle_gamma   90.00
#
_symmetry.space_group_name_H-M   'P 1'
#
loop_
_entity.id
_entity.type
_entity.pdbx_description
1 polymer ?
#
loop_
_entity_poly.entity_id
_entity_poly.type
_entity_poly.pdbx_seq_one_letter_code
_entity_poly.pdbx_strand_id
1 'polypeptide(L)'
;MAIFSGDIPSALLRMPGTPASAAYTDEAFLLTKKGQAETALGAGLVFSVLGGIFGVLVLIVAAPALADVALKFSSFEYFWLVMLGFTCAIFIAGNDPLKGVVSLLIGLLISTVGLENPAGAPRYTFGNAEMMGGISLIPLMIGMFAVSEILRYAAVVAKPVLAVDRPFGNVFTGMWALLKKYPVQLFRGSALGTLVGALPGAGADIAAWMSYGISKRFSKEPQKFGTGHVEGIVESGAANNAALGGAWIPALVFGIPGDSITAIAIGVLYLKGMNPGPTLFINNPQNIYAVFIVFILAQLLMLPLGWMAIKR
;
A
#
# COMPACT_ATOMS: atom_id res chain seq x y z
N MET A 1 2.70 4.38 8.40
CA MET A 1 1.74 4.43 9.54
C MET A 1 0.48 3.62 9.32
N ALA A 2 -0.17 3.65 8.14
CA ALA A 2 -1.53 3.09 7.96
C ALA A 2 -1.71 1.62 8.40
N ILE A 3 -0.73 0.74 8.15
CA ILE A 3 -0.85 -0.69 8.49
C ILE A 3 -0.54 -0.94 9.97
N PHE A 4 0.59 -0.46 10.47
CA PHE A 4 0.98 -0.66 11.87
C PHE A 4 -0.02 -0.08 12.88
N SER A 5 -0.68 1.03 12.58
CA SER A 5 -1.76 1.53 13.45
C SER A 5 -2.87 0.51 13.64
N GLY A 6 -3.11 -0.35 12.63
CA GLY A 6 -4.04 -1.46 12.71
C GLY A 6 -3.52 -2.66 13.51
N ASP A 7 -2.21 -2.75 13.78
CA ASP A 7 -1.61 -3.83 14.58
C ASP A 7 -1.80 -3.65 16.08
N ILE A 8 -1.98 -2.41 16.53
CA ILE A 8 -2.26 -2.10 17.94
C ILE A 8 -3.57 -2.77 18.40
N PRO A 9 -4.73 -2.56 17.74
CA PRO A 9 -5.96 -3.27 18.09
C PRO A 9 -5.88 -4.78 17.78
N SER A 10 -5.07 -5.21 16.80
CA SER A 10 -4.80 -6.65 16.58
C SER A 10 -4.17 -7.29 17.81
N ALA A 11 -3.13 -6.67 18.36
CA ALA A 11 -2.39 -7.19 19.48
C ALA A 11 -3.18 -7.12 20.80
N LEU A 12 -3.97 -6.07 21.00
CA LEU A 12 -4.65 -5.83 22.28
C LEU A 12 -6.07 -6.42 22.34
N LEU A 13 -6.80 -6.38 21.24
CA LEU A 13 -8.23 -6.69 21.18
C LEU A 13 -8.55 -7.87 20.25
N ARG A 14 -7.54 -8.46 19.60
CA ARG A 14 -7.73 -9.48 18.56
C ARG A 14 -8.60 -8.98 17.40
N MET A 15 -8.57 -7.67 17.14
CA MET A 15 -9.36 -7.05 16.07
C MET A 15 -8.41 -6.40 15.06
N PRO A 16 -8.21 -6.99 13.86
CA PRO A 16 -7.32 -6.41 12.88
C PRO A 16 -7.83 -5.07 12.36
N GLY A 17 -6.99 -4.05 12.40
CA GLY A 17 -7.32 -2.74 11.82
C GLY A 17 -7.16 -2.69 10.30
N THR A 18 -6.43 -3.65 9.70
CA THR A 18 -6.30 -3.79 8.25
C THR A 18 -6.33 -5.28 7.84
N PRO A 19 -6.71 -5.62 6.60
CA PRO A 19 -6.67 -7.02 6.14
C PRO A 19 -5.26 -7.62 6.18
N ALA A 20 -4.21 -6.83 5.93
CA ALA A 20 -2.81 -7.24 6.11
C ALA A 20 -2.49 -7.63 7.56
N SER A 21 -2.95 -6.86 8.54
CA SER A 21 -2.74 -7.16 9.96
C SER A 21 -3.41 -8.48 10.38
N ALA A 22 -4.48 -8.89 9.69
CA ALA A 22 -5.22 -10.12 10.00
C ALA A 22 -4.34 -11.38 9.89
N ALA A 23 -3.33 -11.38 9.01
CA ALA A 23 -2.44 -12.52 8.79
C ALA A 23 -1.68 -12.98 10.05
N TYR A 24 -1.36 -12.05 10.95
CA TYR A 24 -0.60 -12.32 12.19
C TYR A 24 -1.30 -11.80 13.45
N THR A 25 -2.59 -11.47 13.36
CA THR A 25 -3.37 -10.96 14.50
C THR A 25 -3.43 -11.96 15.65
N ASP A 26 -3.65 -13.24 15.34
CA ASP A 26 -3.70 -14.27 16.39
C ASP A 26 -2.35 -14.41 17.10
N GLU A 27 -1.22 -14.28 16.39
CA GLU A 27 0.10 -14.32 17.02
C GLU A 27 0.31 -13.13 17.97
N ALA A 28 -0.05 -11.93 17.50
CA ALA A 28 0.08 -10.71 18.29
C ALA A 28 -0.79 -10.77 19.55
N PHE A 29 -2.05 -11.19 19.41
CA PHE A 29 -2.97 -11.32 20.54
C PHE A 29 -2.54 -12.39 21.55
N LEU A 30 -2.08 -13.56 21.08
CA LEU A 30 -1.63 -14.62 21.97
C LEU A 30 -0.35 -14.25 22.73
N LEU A 31 0.57 -13.48 22.12
CA LEU A 31 1.72 -12.91 22.82
C LEU A 31 1.30 -11.91 23.90
N THR A 32 0.36 -11.02 23.60
CA THR A 32 -0.22 -10.11 24.59
C THR A 32 -0.86 -10.87 25.74
N LYS A 33 -1.61 -11.95 25.46
CA LYS A 33 -2.25 -12.80 26.48
C LYS A 33 -1.24 -13.49 27.40
N LYS A 34 -0.02 -13.76 26.91
CA LYS A 34 1.11 -14.29 27.70
C LYS A 34 1.84 -13.22 28.53
N GLY A 35 1.36 -11.98 28.54
CA GLY A 35 2.03 -10.86 29.20
C GLY A 35 3.23 -10.32 28.42
N GLN A 36 3.33 -10.61 27.12
CA GLN A 36 4.42 -10.16 26.25
C GLN A 36 3.93 -9.10 25.25
N ALA A 37 3.07 -8.19 25.72
CA ALA A 37 2.46 -7.15 24.87
C ALA A 37 3.51 -6.22 24.26
N GLU A 38 4.54 -5.85 25.03
CA GLU A 38 5.67 -5.03 24.58
C GLU A 38 6.45 -5.71 23.46
N THR A 39 6.56 -7.05 23.52
CA THR A 39 7.23 -7.82 22.46
C THR A 39 6.40 -7.87 21.20
N ALA A 40 5.08 -8.08 21.32
CA ALA A 40 4.17 -8.09 20.16
C ALA A 40 4.15 -6.73 19.45
N LEU A 41 3.93 -5.65 20.20
CA LEU A 41 3.84 -4.28 19.68
C LEU A 41 5.20 -3.76 19.23
N GLY A 42 6.26 -4.04 19.99
CA GLY A 42 7.63 -3.66 19.64
C GLY A 42 8.10 -4.35 18.36
N ALA A 43 7.84 -5.67 18.23
CA ALA A 43 8.19 -6.40 17.03
C ALA A 43 7.38 -5.90 15.83
N GLY A 44 6.07 -5.70 16.00
CA GLY A 44 5.23 -5.09 14.98
C GLY A 44 5.78 -3.75 14.50
N LEU A 45 6.14 -2.85 15.43
CA LEU A 45 6.64 -1.51 15.11
C LEU A 45 8.00 -1.54 14.40
N VAL A 46 9.00 -2.18 15.02
CA VAL A 46 10.39 -2.13 14.55
C VAL A 46 10.55 -2.85 13.22
N PHE A 47 9.98 -4.04 13.08
CA PHE A 47 10.13 -4.82 11.85
C PHE A 47 9.29 -4.26 10.70
N SER A 48 8.15 -3.63 10.99
CA SER A 48 7.42 -2.83 10.00
C SER A 48 8.25 -1.67 9.46
N VAL A 49 8.93 -0.92 10.34
CA VAL A 49 9.77 0.19 9.91
C VAL A 49 10.94 -0.30 9.07
N LEU A 50 11.64 -1.35 9.51
CA LEU A 50 12.76 -1.93 8.77
C LEU A 50 12.34 -2.48 7.41
N GLY A 51 11.22 -3.20 7.35
CA GLY A 51 10.67 -3.71 6.10
C GLY A 51 10.25 -2.59 5.15
N GLY A 52 9.58 -1.56 5.64
CA GLY A 52 9.22 -0.43 4.79
C GLY A 52 10.40 0.43 4.37
N ILE A 53 11.45 0.59 5.19
CA ILE A 53 12.71 1.21 4.74
C ILE A 53 13.30 0.39 3.59
N PHE A 54 13.33 -0.94 3.70
CA PHE A 54 13.78 -1.80 2.62
C PHE A 54 12.94 -1.59 1.35
N GLY A 55 11.60 -1.59 1.46
CA GLY A 55 10.70 -1.32 0.33
C GLY A 55 10.95 0.03 -0.33
N VAL A 56 11.18 1.08 0.46
CA VAL A 56 11.49 2.43 -0.05
C VAL A 56 12.86 2.49 -0.71
N LEU A 57 13.86 1.79 -0.18
CA LEU A 57 15.17 1.69 -0.84
C LEU A 57 15.06 0.99 -2.19
N VAL A 58 14.27 -0.09 -2.28
CA VAL A 58 14.00 -0.75 -3.56
C VAL A 58 13.24 0.19 -4.49
N LEU A 59 12.25 0.96 -4.01
CA LEU A 59 11.54 1.96 -4.81
C LEU A 59 12.49 2.98 -5.43
N ILE A 60 13.41 3.54 -4.63
CA ILE A 60 14.38 4.57 -5.07
C ILE A 60 15.28 4.06 -6.19
N VAL A 61 15.65 2.77 -6.17
CA VAL A 61 16.53 2.18 -7.17
C VAL A 61 15.73 1.66 -8.37
N ALA A 62 14.63 0.95 -8.13
CA ALA A 62 13.88 0.23 -9.14
C ALA A 62 13.00 1.16 -9.99
N ALA A 63 12.37 2.19 -9.40
CA ALA A 63 11.47 3.05 -10.16
C ALA A 63 12.20 3.87 -11.26
N PRO A 64 13.35 4.53 -10.99
CA PRO A 64 14.10 5.19 -12.05
C PRO A 64 14.61 4.20 -13.12
N ALA A 65 15.15 3.05 -12.69
CA ALA A 65 15.63 2.03 -13.62
C ALA A 65 14.51 1.49 -14.54
N LEU A 66 13.30 1.32 -13.99
CA LEU A 66 12.13 0.89 -14.74
C LEU A 66 11.62 1.99 -15.67
N ALA A 67 11.70 3.26 -15.26
CA ALA A 67 11.37 4.40 -16.11
C ALA A 67 12.29 4.48 -17.35
N ASP A 68 13.60 4.26 -17.18
CA ASP A 68 14.56 4.23 -18.30
C ASP A 68 14.26 3.11 -19.31
N VAL A 69 13.75 1.98 -18.84
CA VAL A 69 13.28 0.88 -19.70
C VAL A 69 11.98 1.28 -20.41
N ALA A 70 11.03 1.87 -19.69
CA ALA A 70 9.74 2.29 -20.22
C ALA A 70 9.85 3.39 -21.29
N LEU A 71 10.87 4.24 -21.23
CA LEU A 71 11.16 5.25 -22.26
C LEU A 71 11.56 4.63 -23.61
N LYS A 72 11.98 3.36 -23.62
CA LYS A 72 12.37 2.63 -24.84
C LYS A 72 11.21 1.85 -25.46
N PHE A 73 10.04 1.83 -24.81
CA PHE A 73 8.87 1.09 -25.29
C PHE A 73 8.30 1.75 -26.55
N SER A 74 7.90 0.92 -27.51
CA SER A 74 7.14 1.35 -28.67
C SER A 74 5.64 1.27 -28.39
N SER A 75 4.83 1.66 -29.37
CA SER A 75 3.37 1.54 -29.29
C SER A 75 2.90 0.11 -28.98
N PHE A 76 3.66 -0.92 -29.39
CA PHE A 76 3.32 -2.32 -29.12
C PHE A 76 3.43 -2.68 -27.64
N GLU A 77 4.54 -2.33 -26.98
CA GLU A 77 4.71 -2.59 -25.55
C GLU A 77 3.77 -1.74 -24.70
N TYR A 78 3.54 -0.48 -25.08
CA TYR A 78 2.56 0.38 -24.42
C TYR A 78 1.13 -0.16 -24.52
N PHE A 79 0.75 -0.75 -25.66
CA PHE A 79 -0.56 -1.39 -25.79
C PHE A 79 -0.75 -2.50 -24.75
N TRP A 80 0.22 -3.42 -24.62
CA TRP A 80 0.13 -4.49 -23.63
C TRP A 80 0.20 -3.98 -22.20
N LEU A 81 0.98 -2.93 -21.95
CA LEU A 81 1.06 -2.30 -20.64
C LEU A 81 -0.27 -1.65 -20.23
N VAL A 82 -0.97 -0.99 -21.16
CA VAL A 82 -2.30 -0.42 -20.91
C VAL A 82 -3.34 -1.53 -20.69
N MET A 83 -3.29 -2.61 -21.49
CA MET A 83 -4.15 -3.79 -21.30
C MET A 83 -3.94 -4.46 -19.94
N LEU A 84 -2.69 -4.54 -19.49
CA LEU A 84 -2.34 -4.97 -18.14
C LEU A 84 -2.97 -4.02 -17.11
N GLY A 85 -2.77 -2.70 -17.26
CA GLY A 85 -3.36 -1.69 -16.37
C GLY A 85 -4.88 -1.79 -16.23
N PHE A 86 -5.61 -2.03 -17.33
CA PHE A 86 -7.06 -2.27 -17.30
C PHE A 86 -7.44 -3.54 -16.55
N THR A 87 -6.71 -4.63 -16.79
CA THR A 87 -6.91 -5.89 -16.07
C THR A 87 -6.70 -5.68 -14.56
N CYS A 88 -5.65 -4.94 -14.19
CA CYS A 88 -5.32 -4.62 -12.81
C CYS A 88 -6.36 -3.70 -12.15
N ALA A 89 -6.91 -2.73 -12.88
CA ALA A 89 -7.98 -1.87 -12.38
C ALA A 89 -9.23 -2.68 -11.99
N ILE A 90 -9.57 -3.70 -12.78
CA ILE A 90 -10.70 -4.61 -12.47
C ILE A 90 -10.39 -5.44 -11.21
N PHE A 91 -9.16 -5.94 -11.07
CA PHE A 91 -8.74 -6.68 -9.87
C PHE A 91 -8.81 -5.82 -8.60
N ILE A 92 -8.45 -4.53 -8.68
CA ILE A 92 -8.49 -3.61 -7.54
C ILE A 92 -9.92 -3.23 -7.15
N ALA A 93 -10.86 -3.25 -8.09
CA ALA A 93 -12.25 -2.86 -7.86
C ALA A 93 -13.02 -3.80 -6.89
N GLY A 94 -12.45 -4.95 -6.52
CA GLY A 94 -12.93 -5.82 -5.45
C GLY A 94 -13.49 -7.16 -5.93
N ASN A 95 -14.40 -7.73 -5.14
CA ASN A 95 -14.86 -9.12 -5.29
C ASN A 95 -15.79 -9.39 -6.49
N ASP A 96 -16.26 -8.35 -7.18
CA ASP A 96 -17.20 -8.46 -8.29
C ASP A 96 -16.55 -7.92 -9.58
N PRO A 97 -15.90 -8.79 -10.38
CA PRO A 97 -15.22 -8.38 -11.60
C PRO A 97 -16.15 -7.71 -12.60
N LEU A 98 -17.44 -8.07 -12.62
CA LEU A 98 -18.42 -7.47 -13.52
C LEU A 98 -18.62 -5.99 -13.19
N LYS A 99 -18.76 -5.65 -11.91
CA LYS A 99 -18.84 -4.24 -11.48
C LYS A 99 -17.55 -3.48 -11.79
N GLY A 100 -16.39 -4.14 -11.65
CA GLY A 100 -15.10 -3.59 -12.04
C GLY A 100 -15.03 -3.25 -13.54
N VAL A 101 -15.42 -4.21 -14.41
CA VAL A 101 -15.46 -4.02 -15.86
C VAL A 101 -16.43 -2.91 -16.24
N VAL A 102 -17.64 -2.90 -15.69
CA VAL A 102 -18.64 -1.85 -15.98
C VAL A 102 -18.11 -0.48 -15.55
N SER A 103 -17.50 -0.37 -14.37
CA SER A 103 -16.91 0.88 -13.88
C SER A 103 -15.75 1.35 -14.76
N LEU A 104 -14.89 0.42 -15.20
CA LEU A 104 -13.80 0.72 -16.13
C LEU A 104 -14.33 1.23 -17.47
N LEU A 105 -15.34 0.57 -18.06
CA LEU A 105 -15.94 0.99 -19.33
C LEU A 105 -16.63 2.36 -19.21
N ILE A 106 -17.30 2.64 -18.10
CA ILE A 106 -17.86 3.96 -17.82
C ILE A 106 -16.75 5.01 -17.74
N GLY A 107 -15.67 4.73 -17.01
CA GLY A 107 -14.52 5.63 -16.92
C GLY A 107 -13.86 5.89 -18.28
N LEU A 108 -13.71 4.84 -19.10
CA LEU A 108 -13.18 4.95 -20.46
C LEU A 108 -14.10 5.80 -21.34
N LEU A 109 -15.42 5.58 -21.29
CA LEU A 109 -16.39 6.39 -22.04
C LEU A 109 -16.27 7.87 -21.66
N ILE A 110 -16.23 8.18 -20.35
CA ILE A 110 -16.03 9.54 -19.84
C ILE A 110 -14.71 10.13 -20.34
N SER A 111 -13.63 9.34 -20.35
CA SER A 111 -12.30 9.80 -20.81
C SER A 111 -12.24 10.14 -22.31
N THR A 112 -13.18 9.61 -23.11
CA THR A 112 -13.24 9.89 -24.55
C THR A 112 -14.00 11.17 -24.92
N VAL A 113 -14.59 11.87 -23.94
CA VAL A 113 -15.24 13.16 -24.16
C VAL A 113 -14.18 14.23 -24.41
N GLY A 114 -14.28 14.97 -25.51
CA GLY A 114 -13.36 16.06 -25.86
C GLY A 114 -12.73 15.90 -27.24
N LEU A 115 -11.60 16.58 -27.46
CA LEU A 115 -10.82 16.46 -28.68
C LEU A 115 -9.93 15.21 -28.64
N GLU A 116 -10.01 14.41 -29.70
CA GLU A 116 -9.10 13.28 -29.88
C GLU A 116 -7.65 13.74 -30.08
N ASN A 117 -6.71 13.16 -29.34
CA ASN A 117 -5.28 13.36 -29.55
C ASN A 117 -4.73 12.21 -30.43
N PRO A 118 -4.05 12.44 -31.57
CA PRO A 118 -3.60 13.74 -32.11
C PRO A 118 -4.49 14.36 -33.20
N ALA A 119 -5.56 13.68 -33.62
CA ALA A 119 -6.36 14.07 -34.80
C ALA A 119 -7.21 15.35 -34.63
N GLY A 120 -7.48 15.77 -33.40
CA GLY A 120 -8.25 16.99 -33.09
C GLY A 120 -9.74 16.89 -33.40
N ALA A 121 -10.28 15.70 -33.64
CA ALA A 121 -11.70 15.51 -33.91
C ALA A 121 -12.52 15.55 -32.60
N PRO A 122 -13.62 16.33 -32.53
CA PRO A 122 -14.47 16.37 -31.34
C PRO A 122 -15.28 15.08 -31.19
N ARG A 123 -15.20 14.45 -30.02
CA ARG A 123 -15.97 13.27 -29.62
C ARG A 123 -16.85 13.60 -28.42
N TYR A 124 -18.14 13.29 -28.52
CA TYR A 124 -19.12 13.48 -27.45
C TYR A 124 -19.17 14.91 -26.86
N THR A 125 -18.85 15.94 -27.66
CA THR A 125 -18.89 17.34 -27.22
C THR A 125 -20.29 17.95 -27.31
N PHE A 126 -21.20 17.31 -28.04
CA PHE A 126 -22.61 17.71 -28.22
C PHE A 126 -22.80 19.19 -28.65
N GLY A 127 -21.84 19.76 -29.37
CA GLY A 127 -21.86 21.16 -29.80
C GLY A 127 -21.54 22.19 -28.72
N ASN A 128 -21.16 21.74 -27.51
CA ASN A 128 -20.73 22.62 -26.42
C ASN A 128 -19.21 22.83 -26.46
N ALA A 129 -18.78 24.09 -26.55
CA ALA A 129 -17.37 24.48 -26.57
C ALA A 129 -16.63 24.08 -25.27
N GLU A 130 -17.30 24.13 -24.11
CA GLU A 130 -16.72 23.72 -22.82
C GLU A 130 -16.36 22.23 -22.81
N MET A 131 -17.12 21.41 -23.53
CA MET A 131 -16.89 19.97 -23.61
C MET A 131 -15.72 19.61 -24.55
N MET A 132 -15.21 20.56 -25.34
CA MET A 132 -14.06 20.32 -26.22
C MET A 132 -12.77 20.05 -25.44
N GLY A 133 -12.62 20.67 -24.26
CA GLY A 133 -11.53 20.39 -23.34
C GLY A 133 -11.64 19.04 -22.63
N GLY A 134 -12.74 18.32 -22.84
CA GLY A 134 -13.08 17.08 -22.14
C GLY A 134 -13.52 17.33 -20.70
N ILE A 135 -13.81 16.24 -19.99
CA ILE A 135 -14.19 16.32 -18.58
C ILE A 135 -12.91 16.53 -17.76
N SER A 136 -12.82 17.67 -17.08
CA SER A 136 -11.67 17.96 -16.23
C SER A 136 -11.55 16.89 -15.14
N LEU A 137 -10.37 16.28 -15.10
CA LEU A 137 -10.05 15.19 -14.17
C LEU A 137 -10.18 15.65 -12.71
N ILE A 138 -9.88 16.93 -12.43
CA ILE A 138 -9.90 17.50 -11.08
C ILE A 138 -11.31 17.48 -10.46
N PRO A 139 -12.33 18.14 -11.06
CA PRO A 139 -13.71 18.05 -10.59
C PRO A 139 -14.25 16.62 -10.52
N LEU A 140 -13.92 15.78 -11.52
CA LEU A 140 -14.38 14.39 -11.57
C LEU A 140 -13.91 13.60 -10.34
N MET A 141 -12.61 13.68 -10.03
CA MET A 141 -12.03 13.01 -8.86
C MET A 141 -12.61 13.56 -7.55
N ILE A 142 -12.78 14.87 -7.42
CA ILE A 142 -13.39 15.48 -6.23
C ILE A 142 -14.81 14.94 -6.03
N GLY A 143 -15.62 14.89 -7.10
CA GLY A 143 -16.98 14.34 -7.04
C GLY A 143 -17.00 12.87 -6.62
N MET A 144 -16.18 12.02 -7.24
CA MET A 144 -16.15 10.59 -6.92
C MET A 144 -15.68 10.31 -5.48
N PHE A 145 -14.63 10.98 -5.01
CA PHE A 145 -14.11 10.77 -3.65
C PHE A 145 -14.98 11.42 -2.57
N ALA A 146 -15.44 12.67 -2.76
CA ALA A 146 -16.24 13.34 -1.75
C ALA A 146 -17.58 12.63 -1.52
N VAL A 147 -18.25 12.20 -2.60
CA VAL A 147 -19.54 11.50 -2.49
C VAL A 147 -19.36 10.13 -1.83
N SER A 148 -18.34 9.36 -2.22
CA SER A 148 -18.10 8.04 -1.62
C SER A 148 -17.74 8.13 -0.14
N GLU A 149 -16.97 9.14 0.28
CA GLU A 149 -16.61 9.33 1.69
C GLU A 149 -17.82 9.76 2.54
N ILE A 150 -18.67 10.66 2.02
CA ILE A 150 -19.92 11.05 2.71
C ILE A 150 -20.83 9.84 2.92
N LEU A 151 -20.98 8.99 1.90
CA LEU A 151 -21.80 7.77 2.00
C LEU A 151 -21.23 6.78 3.02
N ARG A 152 -19.90 6.62 3.05
CA ARG A 152 -19.23 5.74 4.01
C ARG A 152 -19.36 6.27 5.44
N TYR A 153 -19.17 7.58 5.63
CA TYR A 153 -19.33 8.23 6.93
C TYR A 153 -20.77 8.07 7.47
N ALA A 154 -21.77 8.21 6.60
CA ALA A 154 -23.17 7.98 6.95
C ALA A 154 -23.49 6.52 7.35
N ALA A 155 -22.66 5.56 6.94
CA ALA A 155 -22.88 4.13 7.16
C ALA A 155 -22.22 3.56 8.44
N VAL A 156 -21.32 4.30 9.09
CA VAL A 156 -20.57 3.80 10.27
C VAL A 156 -21.19 4.32 11.57
N VAL A 157 -21.73 3.41 12.40
CA VAL A 157 -22.37 3.72 13.71
C VAL A 157 -21.57 3.18 14.91
N ALA A 158 -20.48 2.45 14.71
CA ALA A 158 -19.81 1.75 15.82
C ALA A 158 -18.76 2.61 16.53
N LYS A 159 -18.96 2.86 17.83
CA LYS A 159 -17.91 3.31 18.76
C LYS A 159 -17.11 2.10 19.26
N PRO A 160 -15.76 2.10 19.17
CA PRO A 160 -14.97 1.05 19.79
C PRO A 160 -14.98 1.20 21.31
N VAL A 161 -15.16 0.08 22.00
CA VAL A 161 -14.95 -0.01 23.45
C VAL A 161 -13.45 -0.08 23.70
N LEU A 162 -12.93 0.91 24.42
CA LEU A 162 -11.56 0.92 24.92
C LEU A 162 -11.44 -0.10 26.06
N ALA A 163 -10.56 -1.08 25.90
CA ALA A 163 -10.05 -1.87 27.00
C ALA A 163 -8.56 -2.17 26.76
N VAL A 164 -7.68 -1.54 27.53
CA VAL A 164 -6.99 -2.12 28.70
C VAL A 164 -6.16 -0.98 29.32
N ASP A 165 -6.44 -0.69 30.59
CA ASP A 165 -5.78 0.36 31.37
C ASP A 165 -4.53 -0.24 32.07
N ARG A 166 -3.45 -0.43 31.30
CA ARG A 166 -2.13 -0.74 31.87
C ARG A 166 -1.04 0.09 31.18
N PRO A 167 -0.15 0.74 31.95
CA PRO A 167 0.99 1.43 31.35
C PRO A 167 1.93 0.39 30.73
N PHE A 168 2.12 0.47 29.41
CA PHE A 168 3.09 -0.36 28.71
C PHE A 168 4.52 0.00 29.10
N GLY A 169 5.38 -1.01 29.24
CA GLY A 169 6.81 -0.83 29.44
C GLY A 169 7.54 -0.34 28.19
N ASN A 170 8.88 -0.47 28.18
CA ASN A 170 9.69 -0.11 27.03
C ASN A 170 9.56 -1.17 25.91
N VAL A 171 8.81 -0.84 24.86
CA VAL A 171 8.57 -1.70 23.67
C VAL A 171 9.82 -1.99 22.83
N PHE A 172 10.91 -1.22 23.01
CA PHE A 172 12.18 -1.49 22.33
C PHE A 172 12.99 -2.59 23.01
N THR A 173 12.58 -3.03 24.20
CA THR A 173 13.27 -4.09 24.95
C THR A 173 13.22 -5.40 24.17
N GLY A 174 14.38 -6.03 23.97
CA GLY A 174 14.50 -7.32 23.26
C GLY A 174 14.47 -7.23 21.73
N MET A 175 14.18 -6.06 21.14
CA MET A 175 14.12 -5.90 19.67
C MET A 175 15.46 -6.17 18.99
N TRP A 176 16.56 -5.75 19.61
CA TRP A 176 17.91 -6.04 19.12
C TRP A 176 18.22 -7.55 19.11
N ALA A 177 17.76 -8.29 20.13
CA ALA A 177 17.93 -9.73 20.19
C ALA A 177 17.10 -10.42 19.10
N LEU A 178 15.87 -9.95 18.85
CA LEU A 178 15.04 -10.44 17.76
C LEU A 178 15.66 -10.15 16.39
N LEU A 179 16.23 -8.96 16.19
CA LEU A 179 16.92 -8.60 14.94
C LEU A 179 18.07 -9.56 14.63
N LYS A 180 18.88 -9.90 15.64
CA LYS A 180 19.96 -10.88 15.52
C LYS A 180 19.46 -12.31 15.32
N LYS A 181 18.30 -12.64 15.87
CA LYS A 181 17.70 -13.98 15.77
C LYS A 181 17.02 -14.23 14.42
N TYR A 182 16.39 -13.21 13.85
CA TYR A 182 15.54 -13.31 12.65
C TYR A 182 15.98 -12.43 11.45
N PRO A 183 17.28 -12.32 11.11
CA PRO A 183 17.71 -11.47 10.00
C PRO A 183 17.25 -12.00 8.64
N VAL A 184 17.22 -13.33 8.48
CA VAL A 184 16.80 -13.99 7.23
C VAL A 184 15.31 -13.77 6.99
N GLN A 185 14.49 -13.88 8.04
CA GLN A 185 13.05 -13.68 7.97
C GLN A 185 12.74 -12.21 7.68
N LEU A 186 13.41 -11.27 8.35
CA LEU A 186 13.26 -9.84 8.05
C LEU A 186 13.55 -9.57 6.56
N PHE A 187 14.69 -10.05 6.05
CA PHE A 187 15.06 -9.84 4.65
C PHE A 187 14.11 -10.54 3.68
N ARG A 188 13.77 -11.82 3.92
CA ARG A 188 12.85 -12.59 3.08
C ARG A 188 11.46 -11.97 3.05
N GLY A 189 10.92 -11.61 4.21
CA GLY A 189 9.65 -10.91 4.34
C GLY A 189 9.68 -9.59 3.58
N SER A 190 10.71 -8.78 3.76
CA SER A 190 10.84 -7.49 3.07
C SER A 190 10.95 -7.65 1.54
N ALA A 191 11.79 -8.58 1.07
CA ALA A 191 11.93 -8.87 -0.36
C ALA A 191 10.63 -9.38 -0.98
N LEU A 192 9.98 -10.35 -0.33
CA LEU A 192 8.69 -10.86 -0.79
C LEU A 192 7.62 -9.77 -0.76
N GLY A 193 7.58 -8.97 0.28
CA GLY A 193 6.68 -7.84 0.42
C GLY A 193 6.81 -6.87 -0.74
N THR A 194 8.02 -6.40 -1.02
CA THR A 194 8.28 -5.51 -2.15
C THR A 194 7.89 -6.13 -3.50
N LEU A 195 8.21 -7.40 -3.73
CA LEU A 195 7.87 -8.10 -4.98
C LEU A 195 6.35 -8.24 -5.16
N VAL A 196 5.64 -8.67 -4.11
CA VAL A 196 4.18 -8.78 -4.15
C VAL A 196 3.54 -7.39 -4.25
N GLY A 197 4.06 -6.38 -3.56
CA GLY A 197 3.58 -5.01 -3.65
C GLY A 197 3.71 -4.43 -5.06
N ALA A 198 4.78 -4.77 -5.78
CA ALA A 198 4.94 -4.37 -7.19
C ALA A 198 3.94 -5.03 -8.15
N LEU A 199 3.23 -6.08 -7.70
CA LEU A 199 2.14 -6.67 -8.48
C LEU A 199 0.87 -5.83 -8.30
N PRO A 200 0.29 -5.31 -9.39
CA PRO A 200 -0.91 -4.51 -9.29
C PRO A 200 -2.08 -5.27 -8.68
N GLY A 201 -2.75 -4.65 -7.72
CA GLY A 201 -3.91 -5.20 -7.02
C GLY A 201 -3.62 -6.25 -5.96
N ALA A 202 -2.36 -6.65 -5.76
CA ALA A 202 -2.00 -7.56 -4.69
C ALA A 202 -1.84 -6.85 -3.34
N GLY A 203 -1.16 -5.70 -3.35
CA GLY A 203 -0.97 -4.84 -2.19
C GLY A 203 -0.31 -5.51 -0.98
N ALA A 204 -0.43 -4.84 0.17
CA ALA A 204 0.16 -5.30 1.43
C ALA A 204 -0.58 -6.49 2.06
N ASP A 205 -1.85 -6.70 1.70
CA ASP A 205 -2.68 -7.76 2.27
C ASP A 205 -2.20 -9.14 1.82
N ILE A 206 -2.07 -9.34 0.49
CA ILE A 206 -1.56 -10.60 -0.07
C ILE A 206 -0.11 -10.83 0.37
N ALA A 207 0.70 -9.76 0.41
CA ALA A 207 2.07 -9.82 0.89
C ALA A 207 2.16 -10.38 2.32
N ALA A 208 1.31 -9.89 3.24
CA ALA A 208 1.30 -10.34 4.62
C ALA A 208 0.92 -11.82 4.77
N TRP A 209 -0.15 -12.25 4.09
CA TRP A 209 -0.63 -13.64 4.15
C TRP A 209 0.34 -14.63 3.52
N MET A 210 0.89 -14.29 2.35
CA MET A 210 1.93 -15.09 1.70
C MET A 210 3.18 -15.18 2.57
N SER A 211 3.61 -14.05 3.13
CA SER A 211 4.76 -13.98 4.01
C SER A 211 4.57 -14.82 5.26
N TYR A 212 3.39 -14.79 5.89
CA TYR A 212 3.08 -15.65 7.04
C TYR A 212 3.16 -17.14 6.70
N GLY A 213 2.59 -17.55 5.56
CA GLY A 213 2.64 -18.94 5.09
C GLY A 213 4.07 -19.41 4.79
N ILE A 214 4.88 -18.56 4.16
CA ILE A 214 6.30 -18.82 3.88
C ILE A 214 7.12 -18.85 5.17
N SER A 215 6.85 -17.93 6.10
CA SER A 215 7.47 -17.89 7.41
C SER A 215 7.27 -19.21 8.14
N LYS A 216 6.02 -19.68 8.22
CA LYS A 216 5.67 -20.97 8.83
C LYS A 216 6.35 -22.14 8.13
N ARG A 217 6.35 -22.16 6.79
CA ARG A 217 6.93 -23.26 6.00
C ARG A 217 8.44 -23.41 6.20
N PHE A 218 9.16 -22.31 6.30
CA PHE A 218 10.62 -22.30 6.38
C PHE A 218 11.17 -22.02 7.78
N SER A 219 10.31 -21.86 8.79
CA SER A 219 10.75 -21.72 10.17
C SER A 219 11.40 -23.01 10.67
N LYS A 220 12.35 -22.85 11.59
CA LYS A 220 12.91 -23.98 12.37
C LYS A 220 11.96 -24.48 13.45
N GLU A 221 10.93 -23.70 13.79
CA GLU A 221 9.96 -23.98 14.84
C GLU A 221 8.50 -23.84 14.34
N PRO A 222 8.11 -24.51 13.23
CA PRO A 222 6.79 -24.35 12.59
C PRO A 222 5.61 -24.65 13.53
N GLN A 223 5.82 -25.52 14.53
CA GLN A 223 4.86 -25.89 15.57
C GLN A 223 4.49 -24.74 16.52
N LYS A 224 5.30 -23.67 16.59
CA LYS A 224 4.99 -22.52 17.44
C LYS A 224 4.01 -21.55 16.78
N PHE A 225 3.83 -21.61 15.46
CA PHE A 225 2.88 -20.75 14.76
C PHE A 225 1.44 -21.06 15.20
N GLY A 226 0.64 -20.02 15.40
CA GLY A 226 -0.69 -20.08 15.99
C GLY A 226 -0.70 -20.15 17.52
N THR A 227 0.45 -20.07 18.18
CA THR A 227 0.56 -20.10 19.64
C THR A 227 1.02 -18.77 20.25
N GLY A 228 1.25 -17.73 19.45
CA GLY A 228 1.92 -16.49 19.86
C GLY A 228 3.41 -16.56 19.60
N HIS A 229 3.82 -16.87 18.36
CA HIS A 229 5.21 -16.92 17.93
C HIS A 229 5.61 -15.64 17.22
N VAL A 230 6.64 -14.98 17.76
CA VAL A 230 7.07 -13.64 17.30
C VAL A 230 7.59 -13.64 15.86
N GLU A 231 8.07 -14.77 15.35
CA GLU A 231 8.57 -14.89 13.96
C GLU A 231 7.48 -14.55 12.93
N GLY A 232 6.22 -14.94 13.20
CA GLY A 232 5.10 -14.64 12.31
C GLY A 232 4.83 -13.13 12.22
N ILE A 233 5.05 -12.38 13.30
CA ILE A 233 4.90 -10.91 13.32
C ILE A 233 6.10 -10.24 12.65
N VAL A 234 7.31 -10.72 12.95
CA VAL A 234 8.56 -10.19 12.39
C VAL A 234 8.54 -10.25 10.86
N GLU A 235 8.23 -11.41 10.29
CA GLU A 235 8.31 -11.61 8.85
C GLU A 235 7.14 -10.95 8.12
N SER A 236 5.92 -11.19 8.58
CA SER A 236 4.70 -10.67 7.92
C SER A 236 4.55 -9.16 8.09
N GLY A 237 4.95 -8.62 9.24
CA GLY A 237 4.99 -7.17 9.50
C GLY A 237 6.10 -6.47 8.72
N ALA A 238 7.23 -7.14 8.43
CA ALA A 238 8.20 -6.59 7.50
C ALA A 238 7.67 -6.60 6.06
N ALA A 239 7.03 -7.69 5.63
CA ALA A 239 6.50 -7.85 4.29
C ALA A 239 5.41 -6.83 3.95
N ASN A 240 4.45 -6.62 4.84
CA ASN A 240 3.33 -5.72 4.56
C ASN A 240 3.78 -4.25 4.41
N ASN A 241 4.76 -3.79 5.17
CA ASN A 241 5.29 -2.44 5.07
C ASN A 241 6.28 -2.31 3.91
N ALA A 242 7.04 -3.36 3.58
CA ALA A 242 7.86 -3.39 2.37
C ALA A 242 7.01 -3.31 1.09
N ALA A 243 5.84 -3.97 1.09
CA ALA A 243 4.89 -3.95 -0.01
C ALA A 243 4.38 -2.54 -0.33
N LEU A 244 4.30 -1.64 0.65
CA LEU A 244 3.96 -0.24 0.39
C LEU A 244 4.97 0.41 -0.56
N GLY A 245 6.28 0.24 -0.32
CA GLY A 245 7.31 0.74 -1.25
C GLY A 245 7.22 0.08 -2.62
N GLY A 246 6.96 -1.24 -2.65
CA GLY A 246 6.76 -2.00 -3.89
C GLY A 246 5.59 -1.49 -4.74
N ALA A 247 4.45 -1.20 -4.12
CA ALA A 247 3.24 -0.72 -4.78
C ALA A 247 3.42 0.62 -5.48
N TRP A 248 4.35 1.44 -5.00
CA TRP A 248 4.66 2.73 -5.61
C TRP A 248 5.56 2.64 -6.85
N ILE A 249 6.23 1.49 -7.10
CA ILE A 249 7.09 1.30 -8.26
C ILE A 249 6.28 1.38 -9.57
N PRO A 250 5.29 0.50 -9.83
CA PRO A 250 4.46 0.61 -11.03
C PRO A 250 3.55 1.84 -11.00
N ALA A 251 3.17 2.33 -9.82
CA ALA A 251 2.31 3.51 -9.69
C ALA A 251 2.98 4.77 -10.24
N LEU A 252 4.25 5.02 -9.89
CA LEU A 252 4.98 6.21 -10.38
C LEU A 252 5.39 6.08 -11.84
N VAL A 253 5.83 4.88 -12.26
CA VAL A 253 6.40 4.68 -13.59
C VAL A 253 5.33 4.50 -14.65
N PHE A 254 4.24 3.79 -14.34
CA PHE A 254 3.19 3.45 -15.31
C PHE A 254 1.83 4.04 -14.99
N GLY A 255 1.64 4.68 -13.84
CA GLY A 255 0.32 5.11 -13.38
C GLY A 255 -0.59 3.93 -13.02
N ILE A 256 -0.03 2.73 -12.80
CA ILE A 256 -0.79 1.53 -12.45
C ILE A 256 -0.68 1.30 -10.94
N PRO A 257 -1.78 1.42 -10.18
CA PRO A 257 -1.74 1.27 -8.73
C PRO A 257 -1.41 -0.16 -8.30
N GLY A 258 -0.62 -0.28 -7.23
CA GLY A 258 -0.32 -1.57 -6.58
C GLY A 258 -1.44 -2.05 -5.65
N ASP A 259 -2.22 -1.12 -5.10
CA ASP A 259 -3.32 -1.35 -4.17
C ASP A 259 -4.38 -0.22 -4.25
N SER A 260 -5.45 -0.34 -3.46
CA SER A 260 -6.50 0.68 -3.41
C SER A 260 -6.02 2.04 -2.92
N ILE A 261 -5.02 2.09 -2.03
CA ILE A 261 -4.52 3.35 -1.44
C ILE A 261 -3.68 4.11 -2.46
N THR A 262 -2.81 3.41 -3.18
CA THR A 262 -2.04 3.95 -4.30
C THR A 262 -2.94 4.43 -5.43
N ALA A 263 -4.07 3.77 -5.70
CA ALA A 263 -5.05 4.26 -6.68
C ALA A 263 -5.60 5.65 -6.31
N ILE A 264 -5.96 5.85 -5.04
CA ILE A 264 -6.39 7.17 -4.53
C ILE A 264 -5.24 8.17 -4.62
N ALA A 265 -4.03 7.77 -4.24
CA ALA A 265 -2.86 8.65 -4.25
C ALA A 265 -2.48 9.11 -5.66
N ILE A 266 -2.58 8.23 -6.68
CA ILE A 266 -2.43 8.59 -8.09
C ILE A 266 -3.44 9.68 -8.47
N GLY A 267 -4.70 9.55 -8.05
CA GLY A 267 -5.71 10.60 -8.22
C GLY A 267 -5.27 11.94 -7.64
N VAL A 268 -4.72 11.94 -6.42
CA VAL A 268 -4.17 13.16 -5.79
C VAL A 268 -2.97 13.73 -6.55
N LEU A 269 -2.08 12.89 -7.08
CA LEU A 269 -0.95 13.35 -7.90
C LEU A 269 -1.45 14.08 -9.15
N TYR A 270 -2.45 13.52 -9.84
CA TYR A 270 -3.13 14.19 -10.95
C TYR A 270 -3.73 15.54 -10.53
N LEU A 271 -4.38 15.63 -9.35
CA LEU A 271 -4.90 16.90 -8.82
C LEU A 271 -3.80 17.95 -8.58
N LYS A 272 -2.57 17.50 -8.32
CA LYS A 272 -1.40 18.35 -8.12
C LYS A 272 -0.62 18.61 -9.41
N GLY A 273 -1.14 18.20 -10.57
CA GLY A 273 -0.47 18.36 -11.87
C GLY A 273 0.75 17.43 -12.05
N MET A 274 0.89 16.40 -11.22
CA MET A 274 1.93 15.39 -11.32
C MET A 274 1.35 14.15 -11.97
N ASN A 275 1.47 14.05 -13.29
CA ASN A 275 0.99 12.88 -14.03
C ASN A 275 2.03 11.75 -13.91
N PRO A 276 1.71 10.61 -13.25
CA PRO A 276 2.62 9.47 -13.21
C PRO A 276 2.93 8.97 -14.63
N GLY A 277 4.14 8.46 -14.81
CA GLY A 277 4.66 8.09 -16.12
C GLY A 277 6.18 8.16 -16.16
N PRO A 278 6.82 7.53 -17.16
CA PRO A 278 8.28 7.50 -17.24
C PRO A 278 8.87 8.89 -17.50
N THR A 279 8.13 9.77 -18.18
CA THR A 279 8.53 11.17 -18.43
C THR A 279 8.51 12.03 -17.17
N LEU A 280 7.83 11.61 -16.09
CA LEU A 280 7.83 12.33 -14.82
C LEU A 280 9.24 12.41 -14.20
N PHE A 281 10.04 11.36 -14.43
CA PHE A 281 11.44 11.27 -13.97
C PHE A 281 12.38 12.20 -14.74
N ILE A 282 12.01 12.61 -15.96
CA ILE A 282 12.77 13.57 -16.78
C ILE A 282 12.31 15.00 -16.51
N ASN A 283 11.00 15.23 -16.56
CA ASN A 283 10.43 16.57 -16.56
C ASN A 283 10.32 17.18 -15.16
N ASN A 284 10.13 16.36 -14.13
CA ASN A 284 9.98 16.82 -12.74
C ASN A 284 10.74 15.94 -11.72
N PRO A 285 12.05 15.71 -11.91
CA PRO A 285 12.83 14.85 -11.02
C PRO A 285 12.79 15.32 -9.56
N GLN A 286 12.74 16.63 -9.33
CA GLN A 286 12.64 17.21 -7.98
C GLN A 286 11.39 16.75 -7.21
N ASN A 287 10.26 16.58 -7.89
CA ASN A 287 9.02 16.15 -7.26
C ASN A 287 9.09 14.66 -6.89
N ILE A 288 9.71 13.84 -7.74
CA ILE A 288 9.95 12.42 -7.46
C ILE A 288 10.88 12.24 -6.26
N TYR A 289 12.00 12.98 -6.22
CA TYR A 289 12.91 12.92 -5.07
C TYR A 289 12.25 13.41 -3.78
N ALA A 290 11.39 14.43 -3.85
CA ALA A 290 10.60 14.86 -2.70
C ALA A 290 9.67 13.74 -2.20
N VAL A 291 9.01 13.02 -3.11
CA VAL A 291 8.19 11.84 -2.75
C VAL A 291 9.04 10.78 -2.06
N PHE A 292 10.21 10.43 -2.60
CA PHE A 292 11.11 9.46 -1.97
C PHE A 292 11.56 9.89 -0.57
N ILE A 293 11.92 11.16 -0.39
CA ILE A 293 12.29 11.71 0.92
C ILE A 293 11.12 11.60 1.89
N VAL A 294 9.91 11.95 1.45
CA VAL A 294 8.70 11.82 2.29
C VAL A 294 8.45 10.37 2.69
N PHE A 295 8.67 9.41 1.80
CA PHE A 295 8.57 7.99 2.14
C PHE A 295 9.59 7.57 3.21
N ILE A 296 10.86 7.97 3.08
CA ILE A 296 11.89 7.70 4.09
C ILE A 296 11.49 8.34 5.43
N LEU A 297 11.12 9.62 5.41
CA LEU A 297 10.71 10.35 6.61
C LEU A 297 9.48 9.71 7.25
N ALA A 298 8.50 9.26 6.48
CA ALA A 298 7.32 8.57 6.99
C ALA A 298 7.69 7.28 7.73
N GLN A 299 8.65 6.51 7.20
CA GLN A 299 9.14 5.30 7.87
C GLN A 299 9.93 5.62 9.14
N LEU A 300 10.76 6.67 9.12
CA LEU A 300 11.51 7.10 10.30
C LEU A 300 10.60 7.67 11.40
N LEU A 301 9.63 8.49 11.04
CA LEU A 301 8.65 9.08 11.94
C LEU A 301 7.68 8.05 12.52
N MET A 302 7.49 6.92 11.85
CA MET A 302 6.68 5.83 12.37
C MET A 302 7.24 5.26 13.68
N LEU A 303 8.56 5.26 13.91
CA LEU A 303 9.15 4.83 15.19
C LEU A 303 8.68 5.68 16.39
N PRO A 304 8.95 7.00 16.45
CA PRO A 304 8.56 7.82 17.59
C PRO A 304 7.04 7.96 17.72
N LEU A 305 6.31 8.07 16.60
CA LEU A 305 4.84 8.19 16.64
C LEU A 305 4.17 6.88 17.05
N GLY A 306 4.65 5.74 16.55
CA GLY A 306 4.18 4.42 16.95
C GLY A 306 4.44 4.15 18.42
N TRP A 307 5.62 4.51 18.92
CA TRP A 307 5.94 4.41 20.35
C TRP A 307 5.03 5.28 21.21
N MET A 308 4.77 6.53 20.79
CA MET A 308 3.86 7.44 21.48
C MET A 308 2.42 6.91 21.49
N ALA A 309 1.98 6.27 20.41
CA ALA A 309 0.66 5.67 20.31
C ALA A 309 0.50 4.44 21.20
N ILE A 310 1.55 3.61 21.35
CA ILE A 310 1.53 2.46 22.27
C ILE A 310 1.53 2.91 23.74
N LYS A 311 2.21 4.01 24.07
CA LYS A 311 2.35 4.49 25.45
C LYS A 311 1.04 5.07 26.02
N ARG A 312 0.10 5.48 25.17
CA ARG A 312 -1.17 6.11 25.52
C ARG A 312 -2.29 5.08 25.61
#